data_AF-A0A143HKD7-F1
#
_entry.id   AF-A0A143HKD7-F1
#
_cell.length_a   1.000
_cell.length_b   1.000
_cell.length_c   1.000
_cell.angle_alpha   90.00
_cell.angle_beta   90.00
_cell.angle_gamma   90.00
#
_symmetry.space_group_name_H-M   'P 1'
#
loop_
_entity.id
_entity.type
_entity.pdbx_description
1 polymer ?
#
loop_
_entity_poly.entity_id
_entity_poly.type
_entity_poly.pdbx_seq_one_letter_code
_entity_poly.pdbx_strand_id
1 'polypeptide(L)'
;MGRVLADERSVDQVEILGFTGARLPAALLTGAAALVLGLYVGLSVWAVLGGWSAYFTRGTSLRDRAYNIACAVTGLGLAIVAQALADKLNPGLGAAALPVTWFLLAISVQLMQWITGVKNIPSYFLGCAVAFAASVETSLDSYLMLTAAIVAGAFVAALPDMVRPVPEDKL
;
A
#
# COMPACT_ATOMS: atom_id res chain seq x y z
N MET A 1 46.36 -6.82 12.22
CA MET A 1 45.82 -5.76 13.11
C MET A 1 45.44 -4.58 12.23
N GLY A 2 44.20 -4.56 11.73
CA GLY A 2 43.71 -3.54 10.79
C GLY A 2 42.18 -3.57 10.84
N ARG A 3 41.60 -2.46 11.28
CA ARG A 3 40.23 -2.32 11.77
C ARG A 3 39.19 -2.69 10.73
N VAL A 4 38.21 -3.49 11.17
CA VAL A 4 36.89 -3.63 10.56
C VAL A 4 36.25 -2.25 10.56
N LEU A 5 36.24 -1.59 9.40
CA LEU A 5 35.40 -0.43 9.17
C LEU A 5 33.98 -0.97 9.04
N ALA A 6 33.22 -0.87 10.14
CA ALA A 6 31.79 -1.04 10.11
C ALA A 6 31.23 -0.05 9.09
N ASP A 7 30.51 -0.60 8.12
CA ASP A 7 29.87 0.09 7.03
C ASP A 7 28.74 0.99 7.58
N GLU A 8 29.08 2.24 7.88
CA GLU A 8 28.13 3.29 8.30
C GLU A 8 27.09 3.61 7.22
N ARG A 9 27.21 3.05 6.00
CA ARG A 9 26.25 3.23 4.90
C ARG A 9 24.94 2.44 5.03
N SER A 10 24.72 1.71 6.12
CA SER A 10 23.46 0.99 6.32
C SER A 10 22.34 1.84 6.94
N VAL A 11 22.67 2.93 7.65
CA VAL A 11 21.68 3.76 8.36
C VAL A 11 20.99 4.75 7.41
N ASP A 12 21.70 5.24 6.39
CA ASP A 12 21.14 6.13 5.35
C ASP A 12 20.31 5.38 4.28
N GLN A 13 20.51 4.06 4.16
CA GLN A 13 19.82 3.23 3.15
C GLN A 13 18.42 2.79 3.59
N VAL A 14 18.09 2.97 4.87
CA VAL A 14 16.70 2.97 5.32
C VAL A 14 16.17 4.39 5.13
N GLU A 15 16.10 4.83 3.87
CA GLU A 15 15.29 5.96 3.44
C GLU A 15 13.83 5.54 3.68
N ILE A 16 13.40 5.55 4.95
CA ILE A 16 12.08 5.14 5.41
C ILE A 16 11.07 5.97 4.60
N LEU A 17 10.43 5.30 3.63
CA LEU A 17 9.27 5.79 2.88
C LEU A 17 9.48 7.03 1.97
N GLY A 18 10.71 7.37 1.56
CA GLY A 18 10.94 8.50 0.64
C GLY A 18 10.57 9.88 1.23
N PHE A 19 10.45 9.95 2.56
CA PHE A 19 10.24 11.18 3.31
C PHE A 19 11.56 11.93 3.46
N THR A 20 11.99 12.62 2.41
CA THR A 20 13.01 13.66 2.58
C THR A 20 12.46 14.75 3.52
N GLY A 21 13.30 15.37 4.36
CA GLY A 21 12.86 16.26 5.44
C GLY A 21 11.89 17.38 5.03
N ALA A 22 11.92 17.82 3.76
CA ALA A 22 10.99 18.81 3.21
C ALA A 22 9.60 18.25 2.81
N ARG A 23 9.46 16.93 2.60
CA ARG A 23 8.21 16.26 2.20
C ARG A 23 7.42 15.71 3.38
N LEU A 24 8.07 15.51 4.53
CA LEU A 24 7.45 15.00 5.76
C LEU A 24 6.27 15.83 6.25
N PRO A 25 6.34 17.17 6.33
CA PRO A 25 5.20 17.97 6.77
C PRO A 25 4.01 17.85 5.82
N ALA A 26 4.24 17.94 4.51
CA ALA A 26 3.19 17.86 3.50
C ALA A 26 2.49 16.49 3.52
N ALA A 27 3.25 15.41 3.65
CA ALA A 27 2.67 14.07 3.69
C ALA A 27 1.96 13.78 5.03
N LEU A 28 2.44 14.28 6.18
CA LEU A 28 1.69 14.21 7.44
C LEU A 28 0.35 14.97 7.35
N LEU A 29 0.35 16.16 6.75
CA LEU A 29 -0.87 16.95 6.54
C LEU A 29 -1.86 16.22 5.61
N THR A 30 -1.39 15.65 4.50
CA THR A 30 -2.27 14.87 3.62
C THR A 30 -2.74 13.57 4.28
N GLY A 31 -1.96 12.97 5.18
CA GLY A 31 -2.37 11.82 5.96
C GLY A 31 -3.52 12.15 6.91
N ALA A 32 -3.40 13.26 7.65
CA ALA A 32 -4.48 13.77 8.49
C ALA A 32 -5.73 14.12 7.66
N ALA A 33 -5.56 14.80 6.53
CA ALA A 33 -6.66 15.13 5.62
C ALA A 33 -7.34 13.87 5.05
N ALA A 34 -6.57 12.82 4.74
CA ALA A 34 -7.10 11.55 4.26
C ALA A 34 -7.93 10.85 5.34
N LEU A 35 -7.47 10.83 6.59
CA LEU A 35 -8.26 10.30 7.72
C LEU A 35 -9.57 11.07 7.92
N VAL A 36 -9.50 12.41 7.89
CA VAL A 36 -10.67 13.28 7.96
C VAL A 36 -11.64 12.97 6.83
N LEU A 37 -11.16 12.87 5.59
CA LEU A 37 -11.98 12.51 4.43
C LEU A 37 -12.69 11.16 4.63
N GLY A 38 -11.96 10.14 5.10
CA GLY A 38 -12.52 8.82 5.38
C GLY A 38 -13.68 8.89 6.37
N LEU A 39 -13.50 9.62 7.47
CA LEU A 39 -14.53 9.80 8.50
C LEU A 39 -15.75 10.59 8.00
N TYR A 40 -15.55 11.67 7.24
CA TYR A 40 -16.66 12.52 6.77
C TYR A 40 -17.47 11.89 5.63
N VAL A 41 -16.82 11.15 4.73
CA VAL A 41 -17.49 10.50 3.59
C VAL A 41 -18.03 9.11 3.96
N GLY A 42 -17.66 8.59 5.13
CA GLY A 42 -18.04 7.24 5.56
C GLY A 42 -17.28 6.13 4.83
N LEU A 43 -16.08 6.43 4.33
CA LEU A 43 -15.19 5.44 3.71
C LEU A 43 -14.39 4.69 4.79
N SER A 44 -13.94 3.48 4.46
CA SER A 44 -13.03 2.74 5.34
C SER A 44 -11.75 3.54 5.60
N VAL A 45 -11.55 3.95 6.85
CA VAL A 45 -10.38 4.71 7.30
C VAL A 45 -9.08 3.96 6.95
N TRP A 46 -9.08 2.64 7.12
CA TRP A 46 -7.94 1.79 6.77
C TRP A 46 -7.64 1.82 5.29
N ALA A 47 -8.66 1.77 4.43
CA ALA A 47 -8.47 1.81 2.98
C ALA A 47 -7.94 3.17 2.50
N VAL A 48 -8.49 4.26 3.03
CA VAL A 48 -8.02 5.61 2.73
C VAL A 48 -6.57 5.81 3.19
N LEU A 49 -6.24 5.38 4.41
CA LEU A 49 -4.86 5.45 4.93
C LEU A 49 -3.92 4.54 4.14
N GLY A 50 -4.38 3.35 3.73
CA GLY A 50 -3.64 2.42 2.89
C GLY A 50 -3.29 3.03 1.54
N GLY A 51 -4.24 3.72 0.90
CA GLY A 51 -4.02 4.45 -0.34
C GLY A 51 -3.03 5.62 -0.22
N TRP A 52 -3.18 6.43 0.84
CA TRP A 52 -2.22 7.50 1.17
C TRP A 52 -0.80 6.92 1.37
N SER A 53 -0.67 5.83 2.12
CA SER A 53 0.62 5.18 2.39
C SER A 53 1.22 4.58 1.11
N ALA A 54 0.40 3.89 0.32
CA ALA A 54 0.78 3.26 -0.94
C ALA A 54 1.40 4.27 -1.91
N TYR A 55 0.84 5.48 -2.00
CA TYR A 55 1.32 6.54 -2.87
C TYR A 55 2.83 6.84 -2.73
N PHE A 56 3.38 6.76 -1.52
CA PHE A 56 4.79 7.09 -1.22
C PHE A 56 5.75 5.88 -1.22
N THR A 57 5.26 4.67 -1.51
CA THR A 57 6.07 3.44 -1.36
C THR A 57 7.23 3.30 -2.33
N ARG A 58 7.15 3.88 -3.54
CA ARG A 58 8.21 3.76 -4.54
C ARG A 58 8.17 4.90 -5.56
N GLY A 59 9.37 5.39 -5.90
CA GLY A 59 9.57 6.34 -7.01
C GLY A 59 8.97 7.72 -6.74
N THR A 60 9.32 8.69 -7.57
CA THR A 60 8.85 10.08 -7.43
C THR A 60 8.01 10.55 -8.61
N SER A 61 8.10 9.86 -9.75
CA SER A 61 7.34 10.18 -10.95
C SER A 61 5.86 9.84 -10.77
N LEU A 62 4.96 10.56 -11.46
CA LEU A 62 3.52 10.26 -11.42
C LEU A 62 3.21 8.83 -11.89
N ARG A 63 4.00 8.33 -12.86
CA ARG A 63 3.91 6.97 -13.37
C ARG A 63 4.22 5.94 -12.28
N ASP A 64 5.29 6.14 -11.51
CA ASP A 64 5.63 5.23 -10.40
C ASP A 64 4.51 5.20 -9.36
N ARG A 65 3.92 6.37 -9.06
CA ARG A 65 2.84 6.47 -8.07
C ARG A 65 1.56 5.78 -8.54
N ALA A 66 1.22 5.88 -9.83
CA ALA A 66 0.12 5.11 -10.42
C ALA A 66 0.38 3.59 -10.30
N TYR A 67 1.62 3.14 -10.55
CA TYR A 67 1.98 1.74 -10.32
C TYR A 67 1.86 1.32 -8.86
N ASN A 68 2.22 2.19 -7.91
CA ASN A 68 2.05 1.90 -6.49
C ASN A 68 0.59 1.62 -6.15
N ILE A 69 -0.33 2.45 -6.65
CA ILE A 69 -1.77 2.24 -6.41
C ILE A 69 -2.27 0.96 -7.09
N ALA A 70 -1.81 0.66 -8.31
CA ALA A 70 -2.14 -0.60 -8.97
C ALA A 70 -1.66 -1.83 -8.14
N CYS A 71 -0.46 -1.77 -7.55
CA CYS A 71 0.04 -2.81 -6.65
C CYS A 71 -0.81 -2.94 -5.39
N ALA A 72 -1.24 -1.83 -4.77
CA ALA A 72 -2.10 -1.86 -3.58
C ALA A 72 -3.47 -2.47 -3.90
N VAL A 73 -4.11 -2.07 -4.99
CA VAL A 73 -5.39 -2.63 -5.42
C VAL A 73 -5.27 -4.11 -5.78
N THR A 74 -4.15 -4.52 -6.40
CA THR A 74 -3.89 -5.94 -6.66
C THR A 74 -3.72 -6.73 -5.36
N GLY A 75 -2.96 -6.20 -4.40
CA GLY A 75 -2.80 -6.82 -3.07
C GLY A 75 -4.13 -6.95 -2.33
N LEU A 76 -4.99 -5.92 -2.40
CA LEU A 76 -6.37 -5.97 -1.87
C LEU A 76 -7.16 -7.13 -2.47
N GLY A 77 -7.13 -7.29 -3.80
CA GLY A 77 -7.79 -8.38 -4.50
C GLY A 77 -7.29 -9.75 -4.05
N LEU A 78 -5.97 -9.93 -3.94
CA LEU A 78 -5.36 -11.17 -3.46
C LEU A 78 -5.82 -11.52 -2.04
N ALA A 79 -5.89 -10.53 -1.14
CA ALA A 79 -6.32 -10.77 0.23
C ALA A 79 -7.80 -11.11 0.35
N ILE A 80 -8.68 -10.53 -0.48
CA ILE A 80 -10.10 -10.93 -0.53
C ILE A 80 -10.23 -12.38 -1.01
N VAL A 81 -9.47 -12.76 -2.04
CA VAL A 81 -9.43 -14.17 -2.51
C VAL A 81 -8.91 -15.10 -1.42
N ALA A 82 -7.87 -14.69 -0.68
CA ALA A 82 -7.31 -15.48 0.41
C ALA A 82 -8.30 -15.67 1.57
N GLN A 83 -9.06 -14.63 1.94
CA GLN A 83 -10.12 -14.73 2.94
C GLN A 83 -11.22 -15.71 2.51
N ALA A 84 -11.71 -15.58 1.27
CA ALA A 84 -12.71 -16.49 0.73
C ALA A 84 -12.20 -17.95 0.64
N LEU A 85 -10.90 -18.13 0.36
CA LEU A 85 -10.26 -19.44 0.39
C LEU A 85 -10.18 -20.00 1.81
N ALA A 86 -9.93 -19.16 2.82
CA ALA A 86 -9.84 -19.58 4.21
C ALA A 86 -11.18 -20.11 4.70
N ASP A 87 -12.28 -19.43 4.37
CA ASP A 87 -13.63 -19.87 4.68
C ASP A 87 -13.96 -21.22 4.05
N LYS A 88 -13.54 -21.42 2.79
CA LYS A 88 -13.72 -22.70 2.08
C LYS A 88 -12.88 -23.84 2.66
N LEU A 89 -11.68 -23.55 3.16
CA LEU A 89 -10.79 -24.55 3.74
C LEU A 89 -11.12 -24.85 5.21
N ASN A 90 -11.82 -23.94 5.90
CA ASN A 90 -12.12 -24.07 7.33
C ASN A 90 -12.81 -25.40 7.70
N PRO A 91 -13.81 -25.92 6.95
CA PRO A 91 -14.42 -27.21 7.28
C PRO A 91 -13.45 -28.41 7.24
N GLY A 92 -12.40 -28.34 6.42
CA GLY A 92 -11.43 -29.43 6.26
C GLY A 92 -10.17 -29.29 7.12
N LEU A 93 -9.67 -28.06 7.30
CA LEU A 93 -8.40 -27.77 7.97
C LEU A 93 -8.57 -27.15 9.37
N GLY A 94 -9.78 -26.69 9.73
CA GLY A 94 -10.05 -26.00 10.99
C GLY A 94 -9.08 -24.86 11.24
N ALA A 95 -8.41 -24.87 12.40
CA ALA A 95 -7.46 -23.83 12.81
C ALA A 95 -6.27 -23.65 11.84
N ALA A 96 -5.94 -24.67 11.02
CA ALA A 96 -4.86 -24.57 10.05
C ALA A 96 -5.26 -23.83 8.75
N ALA A 97 -6.55 -23.59 8.51
CA ALA A 97 -7.01 -22.90 7.30
C ALA A 97 -6.41 -21.49 7.15
N LEU A 98 -6.38 -20.72 8.24
CA LEU A 98 -5.86 -19.35 8.21
C LEU A 98 -4.33 -19.31 7.96
N PRO A 99 -3.47 -20.05 8.68
CA PRO A 99 -2.04 -20.11 8.37
C PRO A 99 -1.73 -20.56 6.93
N VAL A 100 -2.45 -21.58 6.43
CA VAL A 100 -2.24 -22.09 5.06
C VAL A 100 -2.59 -21.03 4.02
N THR A 101 -3.72 -20.34 4.19
CA THR A 101 -4.12 -19.28 3.25
C THR A 101 -3.22 -18.07 3.31
N TRP A 102 -2.72 -17.68 4.48
CA TRP A 102 -1.69 -16.63 4.62
C TRP A 102 -0.39 -17.00 3.92
N PHE A 103 0.04 -18.26 4.01
CA PHE A 103 1.21 -18.75 3.30
C PHE A 103 1.02 -18.67 1.78
N LEU A 104 -0.14 -19.10 1.27
CA LEU A 104 -0.49 -18.98 -0.15
C LEU A 104 -0.59 -17.53 -0.61
N LEU A 105 -1.12 -16.64 0.23
CA LEU A 105 -1.16 -15.20 -0.04
C LEU A 105 0.25 -14.62 -0.17
N ALA A 106 1.16 -14.97 0.73
CA ALA A 106 2.56 -14.52 0.66
C ALA A 106 3.25 -14.99 -0.63
N ILE A 107 3.05 -16.25 -1.03
CA ILE A 107 3.53 -16.77 -2.32
C ILE A 107 2.92 -15.97 -3.48
N SER A 108 1.61 -15.71 -3.44
CA SER A 108 0.90 -14.98 -4.49
C SER A 108 1.42 -13.56 -4.67
N VAL A 109 1.66 -12.84 -3.57
CA VAL A 109 2.29 -11.51 -3.58
C VAL A 109 3.69 -11.58 -4.18
N GLN A 110 4.46 -12.62 -3.86
CA GLN A 110 5.80 -12.81 -4.43
C GLN A 110 5.76 -13.09 -5.94
N LEU A 111 4.80 -13.89 -6.40
CA LEU A 111 4.60 -14.18 -7.82
C LEU A 111 4.11 -12.95 -8.61
N MET A 112 3.27 -12.10 -8.02
CA MET A 112 2.79 -10.89 -8.69
C MET A 112 3.92 -9.92 -9.05
N GLN A 113 5.00 -9.87 -8.27
CA GLN A 113 6.16 -9.05 -8.61
C GLN A 113 6.83 -9.52 -9.92
N TRP A 114 6.74 -10.82 -10.23
CA TRP A 114 7.31 -11.39 -11.45
C TRP A 114 6.37 -11.20 -12.63
N ILE A 115 5.07 -11.35 -12.42
CA ILE A 115 4.04 -11.18 -13.48
C ILE A 115 3.91 -9.72 -13.91
N THR A 116 3.86 -8.79 -12.96
CA THR A 116 3.64 -7.36 -13.26
C THR A 116 4.91 -6.63 -13.66
N GLY A 117 6.10 -7.21 -13.39
CA GLY A 117 7.39 -6.53 -13.54
C GLY A 117 7.63 -5.38 -12.56
N VAL A 118 6.66 -5.06 -11.69
CA VAL A 118 6.76 -3.97 -10.70
C VAL A 118 7.09 -4.56 -9.33
N LYS A 119 8.32 -4.32 -8.87
CA LYS A 119 8.79 -4.70 -7.53
C LYS A 119 8.37 -3.65 -6.51
N ASN A 120 7.14 -3.74 -6.00
CA ASN A 120 6.66 -2.90 -4.91
C ASN A 120 5.93 -3.74 -3.85
N ILE A 121 6.71 -4.56 -3.15
CA ILE A 121 6.24 -5.41 -2.05
C ILE A 121 5.45 -4.62 -1.00
N PRO A 122 5.93 -3.45 -0.51
CA PRO A 122 5.20 -2.69 0.51
C PRO A 122 3.79 -2.33 0.06
N SER A 123 3.60 -1.93 -1.20
CA SER A 123 2.27 -1.54 -1.69
C SER A 123 1.31 -2.73 -1.79
N TYR A 124 1.78 -3.90 -2.28
CA TYR A 124 0.96 -5.12 -2.25
C TYR A 124 0.53 -5.47 -0.82
N PHE A 125 1.47 -5.42 0.13
CA PHE A 125 1.17 -5.73 1.53
C PHE A 125 0.21 -4.71 2.17
N LEU A 126 0.30 -3.43 1.84
CA LEU A 126 -0.66 -2.42 2.29
C LEU A 126 -2.07 -2.77 1.81
N GLY A 127 -2.22 -3.15 0.53
CA GLY A 127 -3.49 -3.65 -0.01
C GLY A 127 -4.03 -4.85 0.78
N CYS A 128 -3.17 -5.83 1.08
CA CYS A 128 -3.56 -6.97 1.89
C CYS A 128 -4.01 -6.55 3.30
N ALA A 129 -3.23 -5.69 3.96
CA ALA A 129 -3.51 -5.19 5.30
C ALA A 129 -4.85 -4.45 5.36
N VAL A 130 -5.18 -3.66 4.33
CA VAL A 130 -6.49 -3.00 4.22
C VAL A 130 -7.63 -4.00 4.23
N ALA A 131 -7.54 -5.10 3.47
CA ALA A 131 -8.60 -6.10 3.39
C ALA A 131 -8.91 -6.71 4.76
N PHE A 132 -7.87 -7.07 5.53
CA PHE A 132 -8.02 -7.65 6.86
C PHE A 132 -8.45 -6.62 7.90
N ALA A 133 -7.89 -5.41 7.86
CA ALA A 133 -8.20 -4.35 8.82
C ALA A 133 -9.61 -3.79 8.65
N ALA A 134 -10.13 -3.76 7.42
CA ALA A 134 -11.49 -3.31 7.14
C ALA A 134 -12.56 -4.30 7.64
N SER A 135 -12.21 -5.57 7.85
CA SER A 135 -13.12 -6.61 8.35
C SER A 135 -14.47 -6.65 7.61
N VAL A 136 -14.43 -6.43 6.29
CA VAL A 136 -15.61 -6.42 5.42
C VAL A 136 -15.87 -7.82 4.85
N GLU A 137 -17.12 -8.07 4.47
CA GLU A 137 -17.50 -9.33 3.82
C GLU A 137 -16.77 -9.52 2.49
N THR A 138 -16.45 -10.77 2.15
CA THR A 138 -15.70 -11.13 0.95
C THR A 138 -16.58 -11.06 -0.30
N SER A 139 -16.76 -9.86 -0.85
CA SER A 139 -17.58 -9.60 -2.03
C SER A 139 -16.89 -8.70 -3.04
N LEU A 140 -17.37 -8.72 -4.29
CA LEU A 140 -16.92 -7.80 -5.33
C LEU A 140 -17.27 -6.34 -4.97
N ASP A 141 -18.40 -6.13 -4.30
CA ASP A 141 -18.83 -4.81 -3.86
C ASP A 141 -17.86 -4.21 -2.82
N SER A 142 -17.51 -5.01 -1.80
CA SER A 142 -16.47 -4.66 -0.82
C SER A 142 -15.14 -4.33 -1.49
N TYR A 143 -14.73 -5.10 -2.49
CA TYR A 143 -13.52 -4.84 -3.26
C TYR A 143 -13.56 -3.48 -3.97
N LEU A 144 -14.66 -3.16 -4.65
CA LEU A 144 -14.81 -1.90 -5.38
C LEU A 144 -14.87 -0.71 -4.42
N MET A 145 -15.60 -0.82 -3.30
CA MET A 145 -15.68 0.22 -2.28
C MET A 145 -14.30 0.50 -1.64
N LEU A 146 -13.56 -0.55 -1.26
CA LEU A 146 -12.22 -0.39 -0.70
C LEU A 146 -11.22 0.14 -1.74
N THR A 147 -11.35 -0.27 -2.99
CA THR A 147 -10.53 0.27 -4.10
C THR A 147 -10.79 1.76 -4.29
N ALA A 148 -12.05 2.20 -4.30
CA ALA A 148 -12.39 3.62 -4.38
C ALA A 148 -11.82 4.41 -3.20
N ALA A 149 -11.88 3.86 -1.99
CA ALA A 149 -11.30 4.48 -0.80
C ALA A 149 -9.76 4.56 -0.86
N ILE A 150 -9.08 3.52 -1.35
CA ILE A 150 -7.63 3.54 -1.62
C ILE A 150 -7.29 4.66 -2.62
N VAL A 151 -8.03 4.75 -3.72
CA VAL A 151 -7.80 5.79 -4.73
C VAL A 151 -8.05 7.19 -4.16
N ALA A 152 -9.07 7.37 -3.33
CA ALA A 152 -9.34 8.64 -2.65
C ALA A 152 -8.18 9.05 -1.73
N GLY A 153 -7.66 8.12 -0.93
CA GLY A 153 -6.48 8.38 -0.08
C GLY A 153 -5.23 8.75 -0.88
N ALA A 154 -4.99 8.04 -1.98
CA ALA A 154 -3.90 8.35 -2.89
C ALA A 154 -4.07 9.73 -3.56
N PHE A 155 -5.30 10.11 -3.89
CA PHE A 155 -5.61 11.42 -4.47
C PHE A 155 -5.30 12.55 -3.48
N VAL A 156 -5.70 12.41 -2.21
CA VAL A 156 -5.34 13.38 -1.15
C VAL A 156 -3.82 13.47 -1.00
N ALA A 157 -3.12 12.34 -1.04
CA ALA A 157 -1.66 12.31 -0.99
C ALA A 157 -0.99 13.04 -2.17
N ALA A 158 -1.63 13.07 -3.33
CA ALA A 158 -1.12 13.68 -4.56
C ALA A 158 -1.27 15.21 -4.64
N LEU A 159 -2.17 15.80 -3.84
CA LEU A 159 -2.46 17.24 -3.89
C LEU A 159 -1.21 18.13 -3.81
N PRO A 160 -0.23 17.91 -2.92
CA PRO A 160 0.96 18.75 -2.83
C PRO A 160 1.80 18.72 -4.10
N ASP A 161 1.79 17.61 -4.85
CA ASP A 161 2.57 17.48 -6.08
C ASP A 161 1.87 18.10 -7.29
N MET A 162 0.55 18.30 -7.23
CA MET A 162 -0.21 19.04 -8.25
C MET A 162 -0.05 20.56 -8.13
N VAL A 163 0.26 21.07 -6.93
CA VAL A 163 0.36 22.51 -6.65
C VAL A 163 1.77 23.05 -6.87
N ARG A 164 2.79 22.19 -6.96
CA ARG A 164 4.17 22.64 -7.19
C ARG A 164 4.37 23.11 -8.64
N PRO A 165 4.92 24.32 -8.86
CA PRO A 165 5.26 24.77 -10.21
C PRO A 165 6.34 23.87 -10.83
N VAL A 166 6.21 23.61 -12.13
CA VAL A 166 7.25 22.92 -12.92
C VAL A 166 8.50 23.81 -12.91
N PRO A 167 9.67 23.30 -12.50
CA PRO A 167 10.92 24.05 -12.56
C PRO A 167 11.21 24.52 -14.00
N GLU A 168 11.49 25.82 -14.17
CA GLU A 168 11.76 26.46 -15.48
C GLU A 168 13.00 25.89 -16.19
N ASP A 169 13.86 25.13 -15.51
CA ASP A 169 15.06 24.50 -16.07
C ASP A 169 14.78 23.25 -16.91
N LYS A 170 13.50 22.86 -17.06
CA LYS A 170 13.04 21.73 -17.87
C LYS A 170 12.12 22.11 -19.04
N LEU A 171 12.07 23.39 -19.40
CA LEU A 171 11.41 23.93 -20.59
C LEU A 171 12.46 24.31 -21.64
#